data_AF-A0A522RB08-F1
#
_entry.id   AF-A0A522RB08-F1
#
_cell.length_a   1.000
_cell.length_b   1.000
_cell.length_c   1.000
_cell.angle_alpha   90.00
_cell.angle_beta   90.00
_cell.angle_gamma   90.00
#
_symmetry.space_group_name_H-M   'P 1'
#
loop_
_entity.id
_entity.type
_entity.pdbx_description
1 polymer ?
#
loop_
_entity_poly.entity_id
_entity_poly.type
_entity_poly.pdbx_seq_one_letter_code
_entity_poly.pdbx_strand_id
1 'polypeptide(L)'
;DLMLLNASHDYEKAEIDYAVQMNLNAIRMEGFWGEDPYIYNLCDEKGILIQVGYSAQWEHANTFGAPVDEYGGMRTLKQMDMAVKSFRNQITWLRNHPSIFVWMYGSDKWPRPSLEKRYLSVLKQYDPTRPALSSAGEDTSIITGYSAIKMRGPYDYVPPDYWYIDTFYGGAFGYNTETSPGPEVPVAESMKKFIPADSLWPISSSWIYHTAGDDYGGFHNLTRYNHAMDERLGEPLNFDDYERKAQYLNYEGMRAMYEAFEANRFKSTGIIQWMYNSAWPKLWWQLFDYYLMPTGAFYGVRKANEPLHISYNYGKDAVDVMNNTLKNEKGLLAQISIYDFNLKQLLYKNIPVSILPGQKTEQIFLLPENPSLSITWFLDLKLYDSRHQLISSNFYALSKVKDKLEETKSTWFVTPESQFADLKMLQQLPDVRLDIQKSFKKKEDTTFTSVKIKNPTDHLAFMIHLDLRKKENGQSVLPVFWDENYITLLPGEERIVRGYCHTQDLDGQQPEVTIDGWNILSSH
;
A
#
# COMPACT_ATOMS: atom_id res chain seq x y z
N ASP A 1 17.68 11.10 -16.43
CA ASP A 1 16.71 10.01 -16.53
C ASP A 1 17.47 8.72 -16.26
N LEU A 2 17.36 8.24 -15.03
CA LEU A 2 18.27 7.27 -14.43
C LEU A 2 17.40 6.21 -13.76
N MET A 3 17.24 5.08 -14.43
CA MET A 3 16.44 3.93 -14.01
C MET A 3 16.87 3.39 -12.62
N LEU A 4 16.40 3.92 -11.49
CA LEU A 4 16.74 3.59 -10.07
C LEU A 4 18.20 3.39 -9.68
N LEU A 5 19.12 3.25 -10.62
CA LEU A 5 20.52 2.94 -10.40
C LEU A 5 21.26 4.20 -10.00
N ASN A 6 20.71 5.39 -10.25
CA ASN A 6 21.32 6.66 -9.86
C ASN A 6 20.21 7.65 -9.46
N ALA A 7 19.43 7.26 -8.44
CA ALA A 7 18.53 8.15 -7.74
C ALA A 7 19.36 9.24 -7.04
N SER A 8 18.88 10.49 -7.05
CA SER A 8 19.54 11.54 -6.28
C SER A 8 19.25 11.34 -4.78
N HIS A 9 20.11 11.87 -3.92
CA HIS A 9 19.85 11.88 -2.47
C HIS A 9 18.51 12.55 -2.13
N ASP A 10 18.11 13.61 -2.86
CA ASP A 10 16.79 14.23 -2.64
C ASP A 10 15.63 13.28 -2.97
N TYR A 11 15.77 12.46 -4.02
CA TYR A 11 14.79 11.46 -4.40
C TYR A 11 14.72 10.35 -3.34
N GLU A 12 15.86 9.78 -2.94
CA GLU A 12 15.93 8.76 -1.89
C GLU A 12 15.37 9.28 -0.55
N LYS A 13 15.67 10.53 -0.19
CA LYS A 13 15.12 11.18 1.00
C LYS A 13 13.60 11.29 0.93
N ALA A 14 13.05 11.72 -0.20
CA ALA A 14 11.60 11.80 -0.39
C ALA A 14 10.94 10.42 -0.25
N GLU A 15 11.56 9.38 -0.82
CA GLU A 15 11.08 8.01 -0.69
C GLU A 15 11.08 7.53 0.76
N ILE A 16 12.13 7.78 1.56
CA ILE A 16 12.11 7.38 2.97
C ILE A 16 11.14 8.25 3.80
N ASP A 17 11.00 9.54 3.47
CA ASP A 17 10.00 10.41 4.11
C ASP A 17 8.55 9.91 3.83
N TYR A 18 8.30 9.34 2.65
CA TYR A 18 7.04 8.67 2.34
C TYR A 18 6.81 7.40 3.15
N ALA A 19 7.84 6.63 3.50
CA ALA A 19 7.68 5.47 4.37
C ALA A 19 7.20 5.90 5.77
N VAL A 20 7.82 6.96 6.30
CA VAL A 20 7.39 7.60 7.56
C VAL A 20 5.97 8.15 7.44
N GLN A 21 5.64 8.81 6.34
CA GLN A 21 4.30 9.34 6.11
C GLN A 21 3.26 8.21 6.01
N MET A 22 3.58 7.05 5.45
CA MET A 22 2.63 5.94 5.43
C MET A 22 2.55 5.18 6.76
N ASN A 23 3.31 5.59 7.78
CA ASN A 23 3.51 4.86 9.05
C ASN A 23 4.05 3.44 8.84
N LEU A 24 4.77 3.20 7.73
CA LEU A 24 5.49 1.95 7.52
C LEU A 24 6.69 1.87 8.46
N ASN A 25 7.04 0.65 8.87
CA ASN A 25 8.15 0.40 9.78
C ASN A 25 9.25 -0.46 9.16
N ALA A 26 9.05 -1.01 7.96
CA ALA A 26 10.02 -1.86 7.29
C ALA A 26 9.97 -1.72 5.76
N ILE A 27 11.14 -1.82 5.13
CA ILE A 27 11.32 -1.92 3.67
C ILE A 27 12.15 -3.19 3.40
N ARG A 28 11.77 -3.94 2.36
CA ARG A 28 12.57 -5.06 1.84
C ARG A 28 13.37 -4.60 0.63
N MET A 29 14.66 -4.88 0.66
CA MET A 29 15.60 -4.65 -0.44
C MET A 29 15.99 -5.99 -1.06
N GLU A 30 15.24 -6.41 -2.07
CA GLU A 30 15.54 -7.61 -2.84
C GLU A 30 16.60 -7.31 -3.92
N GLY A 31 17.88 -7.48 -3.57
CA GLY A 31 18.98 -7.34 -4.53
C GLY A 31 19.33 -5.93 -4.97
N PHE A 32 18.62 -4.90 -4.49
CA PHE A 32 18.97 -3.49 -4.70
C PHE A 32 19.70 -2.92 -3.48
N TRP A 33 20.91 -2.41 -3.67
CA TRP A 33 21.80 -2.07 -2.54
C TRP A 33 22.16 -0.59 -2.45
N GLY A 34 21.76 0.23 -3.43
CA GLY A 34 22.21 1.62 -3.57
C GLY A 34 23.65 1.75 -4.07
N GLU A 35 24.04 2.94 -4.51
CA GLU A 35 25.42 3.25 -4.90
C GLU A 35 26.30 3.68 -3.70
N ASP A 36 25.66 4.12 -2.61
CA ASP A 36 26.31 4.62 -1.40
C ASP A 36 25.44 4.33 -0.14
N PRO A 37 25.88 4.66 1.10
CA PRO A 37 25.15 4.31 2.32
C PRO A 37 24.01 5.27 2.68
N TYR A 38 23.69 6.28 1.85
CA TYR A 38 22.78 7.36 2.20
C TYR A 38 21.37 6.88 2.58
N ILE A 39 20.77 6.00 1.77
CA ILE A 39 19.45 5.42 2.07
C ILE A 39 19.43 4.66 3.42
N TYR A 40 20.51 3.97 3.78
CA TYR A 40 20.62 3.27 5.05
C TYR A 40 20.78 4.24 6.23
N ASN A 41 21.55 5.33 6.04
CA ASN A 41 21.65 6.41 7.05
C ASN A 41 20.27 7.04 7.30
N LEU A 42 19.50 7.31 6.24
CA LEU A 42 18.14 7.86 6.37
C LEU A 42 17.25 6.91 7.17
N CYS A 43 17.29 5.62 6.88
CA CYS A 43 16.53 4.61 7.62
C CYS A 43 16.97 4.49 9.07
N ASP A 44 18.27 4.59 9.37
CA ASP A 44 18.79 4.64 10.74
C ASP A 44 18.23 5.84 11.52
N GLU A 45 18.26 7.03 10.90
CA GLU A 45 17.77 8.28 11.51
C GLU A 45 16.26 8.28 11.73
N LYS A 46 15.51 7.69 10.81
CA LYS A 46 14.04 7.69 10.80
C LYS A 46 13.41 6.47 11.47
N GLY A 47 14.22 5.47 11.83
CA GLY A 47 13.74 4.25 12.46
C GLY A 47 12.95 3.35 11.50
N ILE A 48 13.29 3.34 10.22
CA ILE A 48 12.72 2.42 9.22
C ILE A 48 13.60 1.19 9.14
N LEU A 49 13.04 0.02 9.42
CA LEU A 49 13.78 -1.24 9.37
C LEU A 49 14.05 -1.66 7.92
N ILE A 50 15.18 -2.29 7.66
CA ILE A 50 15.54 -2.80 6.34
C ILE A 50 15.80 -4.30 6.41
N GLN A 51 15.07 -5.04 5.58
CA GLN A 51 15.34 -6.44 5.25
C GLN A 51 16.21 -6.47 4.00
N VAL A 52 17.51 -6.75 4.14
CA VAL A 52 18.48 -6.66 3.04
C VAL A 52 18.87 -8.05 2.54
N GLY A 53 18.87 -8.25 1.23
CA GLY A 53 19.31 -9.51 0.67
C GLY A 53 19.63 -9.57 -0.80
N TYR A 54 19.84 -10.80 -1.27
CA TYR A 54 19.96 -11.12 -2.70
C TYR A 54 18.61 -11.09 -3.39
N SER A 55 18.63 -10.81 -4.70
CA SER A 55 17.46 -11.00 -5.55
C SER A 55 17.30 -12.43 -6.02
N ALA A 56 16.09 -12.79 -6.47
CA ALA A 56 15.82 -14.07 -7.11
C ALA A 56 16.55 -14.30 -8.46
N GLN A 57 17.30 -13.31 -8.98
CA GLN A 57 17.92 -13.40 -10.30
C GLN A 57 18.94 -14.54 -10.46
N TRP A 58 19.57 -14.98 -9.38
CA TRP A 58 20.50 -16.12 -9.44
C TRP A 58 19.79 -17.47 -9.33
N GLU A 59 18.48 -17.46 -9.07
CA GLU A 59 17.67 -18.63 -8.71
C GLU A 59 16.93 -19.19 -9.92
N HIS A 60 16.68 -18.37 -10.94
CA HIS A 60 15.93 -18.73 -12.15
C HIS A 60 16.80 -18.75 -13.41
N ALA A 61 16.52 -19.69 -14.33
CA ALA A 61 17.38 -19.90 -15.50
C ALA A 61 17.36 -18.74 -16.51
N ASN A 62 16.21 -18.09 -16.67
CA ASN A 62 16.01 -16.95 -17.57
C ASN A 62 16.84 -15.73 -17.14
N THR A 63 16.92 -15.45 -15.84
CA THR A 63 17.65 -14.31 -15.28
C THR A 63 19.12 -14.64 -15.01
N PHE A 64 19.44 -15.87 -14.61
CA PHE A 64 20.82 -16.30 -14.37
C PHE A 64 21.60 -16.56 -15.68
N GLY A 65 20.90 -16.88 -16.77
CA GLY A 65 21.51 -17.18 -18.07
C GLY A 65 22.21 -18.55 -18.17
N ALA A 66 21.94 -19.46 -17.23
CA ALA A 66 22.45 -20.82 -17.23
C ALA A 66 21.49 -21.80 -16.52
N PRO A 67 21.61 -23.12 -16.74
CA PRO A 67 20.76 -24.10 -16.07
C PRO A 67 20.88 -24.04 -14.54
N VAL A 68 19.74 -23.84 -13.88
CA VAL A 68 19.57 -23.84 -12.43
C VAL A 68 18.98 -25.18 -11.96
N ASP A 69 19.14 -25.51 -10.68
CA ASP A 69 18.41 -26.60 -10.03
C ASP A 69 17.50 -26.06 -8.90
N GLU A 70 17.05 -26.94 -8.01
CA GLU A 70 16.23 -26.56 -6.84
C GLU A 70 16.95 -25.54 -5.93
N TYR A 71 18.29 -25.48 -5.98
CA TYR A 71 19.10 -24.54 -5.21
C TYR A 71 19.63 -23.36 -6.05
N GLY A 72 19.03 -23.09 -7.21
CA GLY A 72 19.45 -21.99 -8.08
C GLY A 72 20.69 -22.28 -8.95
N GLY A 73 21.32 -21.21 -9.45
CA GLY A 73 22.37 -21.27 -10.48
C GLY A 73 23.80 -21.40 -9.98
N MET A 74 24.06 -21.16 -8.69
CA MET A 74 25.41 -21.14 -8.11
C MET A 74 25.93 -22.56 -7.80
N ARG A 75 26.36 -23.28 -8.83
CA ARG A 75 26.67 -24.73 -8.75
C ARG A 75 28.16 -25.04 -8.63
N THR A 76 29.02 -24.22 -9.24
CA THR A 76 30.49 -24.43 -9.23
C THR A 76 31.16 -23.76 -8.03
N LEU A 77 32.33 -24.27 -7.62
CA LEU A 77 33.15 -23.61 -6.59
C LEU A 77 33.45 -22.16 -6.92
N LYS A 78 33.79 -21.85 -8.19
CA LYS A 78 34.05 -20.47 -8.63
C LYS A 78 32.84 -19.55 -8.47
N GLN A 79 31.63 -20.01 -8.81
CA GLN A 79 30.41 -19.23 -8.61
C GLN A 79 30.13 -19.03 -7.12
N MET A 80 30.23 -20.09 -6.32
CA MET A 80 30.05 -20.01 -4.87
C MET A 80 31.10 -19.10 -4.21
N ASP A 81 32.35 -19.13 -4.68
CA ASP A 81 33.43 -18.25 -4.19
C ASP A 81 33.12 -16.79 -4.46
N MET A 82 32.63 -16.47 -5.67
CA MET A 82 32.20 -15.13 -6.01
C MET A 82 31.03 -14.69 -5.13
N ALA A 83 30.00 -15.52 -5.01
CA ALA A 83 28.83 -15.21 -4.22
C ALA A 83 29.16 -14.97 -2.73
N VAL A 84 29.97 -15.84 -2.12
CA VAL A 84 30.45 -15.68 -0.74
C VAL A 84 31.28 -14.41 -0.57
N LYS A 85 32.11 -14.07 -1.56
CA LYS A 85 32.87 -12.81 -1.55
C LYS A 85 31.93 -11.60 -1.62
N SER A 86 30.92 -11.63 -2.49
CA SER A 86 29.91 -10.58 -2.60
C SER A 86 29.11 -10.42 -1.30
N PHE A 87 28.65 -11.52 -0.71
CA PHE A 87 27.88 -11.51 0.53
C PHE A 87 28.70 -10.93 1.67
N ARG A 88 29.94 -11.39 1.84
CA ARG A 88 30.86 -10.84 2.83
C ARG A 88 31.04 -9.34 2.65
N ASN A 89 31.25 -8.87 1.43
CA ASN A 89 31.42 -7.45 1.15
C ASN A 89 30.17 -6.65 1.56
N GLN A 90 28.97 -7.12 1.20
CA GLN A 90 27.69 -6.50 1.59
C GLN A 90 27.54 -6.44 3.11
N ILE A 91 27.76 -7.56 3.82
CA ILE A 91 27.72 -7.59 5.29
C ILE A 91 28.74 -6.61 5.88
N THR A 92 29.98 -6.61 5.42
CA THR A 92 31.00 -5.71 5.97
C THR A 92 30.70 -4.23 5.73
N TRP A 93 30.06 -3.92 4.60
CA TRP A 93 29.67 -2.57 4.25
C TRP A 93 28.52 -2.08 5.12
N LEU A 94 27.52 -2.93 5.33
CA LEU A 94 26.24 -2.50 5.87
C LEU A 94 25.99 -2.84 7.36
N ARG A 95 26.77 -3.73 7.96
CA ARG A 95 26.56 -4.24 9.35
C ARG A 95 26.49 -3.20 10.46
N ASN A 96 26.96 -1.97 10.23
CA ASN A 96 26.91 -0.90 11.22
C ASN A 96 25.58 -0.13 11.23
N HIS A 97 24.69 -0.36 10.26
CA HIS A 97 23.38 0.28 10.19
C HIS A 97 22.38 -0.41 11.13
N PRO A 98 21.92 0.24 12.22
CA PRO A 98 20.90 -0.32 13.11
C PRO A 98 19.55 -0.57 12.44
N SER A 99 19.24 0.10 11.34
CA SER A 99 18.01 -0.14 10.56
C SER A 99 17.93 -1.57 10.01
N ILE A 100 19.06 -2.19 9.69
CA ILE A 100 19.06 -3.56 9.16
C ILE A 100 18.67 -4.52 10.28
N PHE A 101 17.56 -5.24 10.11
CA PHE A 101 17.05 -6.16 11.13
C PHE A 101 17.21 -7.64 10.76
N VAL A 102 17.36 -7.95 9.47
CA VAL A 102 17.54 -9.33 8.98
C VAL A 102 18.35 -9.36 7.69
N TRP A 103 19.20 -10.38 7.56
CA TRP A 103 19.92 -10.68 6.33
C TRP A 103 19.23 -11.80 5.55
N MET A 104 18.89 -11.56 4.28
CA MET A 104 18.36 -12.60 3.39
C MET A 104 19.40 -13.01 2.37
N TYR A 105 19.87 -14.24 2.43
CA TYR A 105 20.86 -14.76 1.47
C TYR A 105 20.23 -15.66 0.39
N GLY A 106 18.90 -15.62 0.27
CA GLY A 106 18.09 -16.13 -0.82
C GLY A 106 16.72 -15.42 -0.85
N SER A 107 16.00 -15.56 -1.96
CA SER A 107 14.67 -15.02 -2.20
C SER A 107 13.71 -16.18 -2.49
N ASP A 108 13.29 -16.41 -3.73
CA ASP A 108 12.33 -17.45 -4.09
C ASP A 108 12.82 -18.86 -3.78
N LYS A 109 14.14 -19.06 -3.83
CA LYS A 109 14.85 -20.29 -3.49
C LYS A 109 15.84 -20.08 -2.36
N TRP A 110 16.37 -21.19 -1.86
CA TRP A 110 17.43 -21.20 -0.85
C TRP A 110 18.74 -21.75 -1.41
N PRO A 111 19.90 -21.33 -0.87
CA PRO A 111 21.19 -21.79 -1.35
C PRO A 111 21.42 -23.27 -1.05
N ARG A 112 22.20 -23.92 -1.91
CA ARG A 112 22.65 -25.29 -1.67
C ARG A 112 23.46 -25.42 -0.38
N PRO A 113 23.47 -26.59 0.27
CA PRO A 113 24.11 -26.75 1.58
C PRO A 113 25.59 -26.37 1.63
N SER A 114 26.33 -26.58 0.54
CA SER A 114 27.73 -26.20 0.43
C SER A 114 27.95 -24.69 0.37
N LEU A 115 27.00 -23.94 -0.20
CA LEU A 115 27.02 -22.48 -0.27
C LEU A 115 26.49 -21.88 1.04
N GLU A 116 25.36 -22.39 1.52
CA GLU A 116 24.72 -21.92 2.76
C GLU A 116 25.67 -21.98 3.96
N LYS A 117 26.37 -23.10 4.16
CA LYS A 117 27.39 -23.21 5.23
C LYS A 117 28.44 -22.10 5.16
N ARG A 118 28.78 -21.63 3.96
CA ARG A 118 29.77 -20.57 3.76
C ARG A 118 29.16 -19.19 4.02
N TYR A 119 27.91 -18.94 3.64
CA TYR A 119 27.18 -17.72 4.04
C TYR A 119 27.02 -17.62 5.56
N LEU A 120 26.63 -18.71 6.22
CA LEU A 120 26.53 -18.76 7.69
C LEU A 120 27.89 -18.55 8.36
N SER A 121 28.98 -19.05 7.76
CA SER A 121 30.34 -18.79 8.26
C SER A 121 30.71 -17.31 8.13
N VAL A 122 30.29 -16.64 7.05
CA VAL A 122 30.44 -15.19 6.90
C VAL A 122 29.65 -14.45 7.98
N LEU A 123 28.37 -14.76 8.19
CA LEU A 123 27.57 -14.11 9.23
C LEU A 123 28.19 -14.30 10.62
N LYS A 124 28.56 -15.53 10.98
CA LYS A 124 29.22 -15.83 12.27
C LYS A 124 30.49 -15.00 12.49
N GLN A 125 31.24 -14.71 11.43
CA GLN A 125 32.49 -13.96 11.52
C GLN A 125 32.29 -12.44 11.47
N TYR A 126 31.37 -11.95 10.62
CA TYR A 126 31.28 -10.53 10.27
C TYR A 126 30.06 -9.82 10.86
N ASP A 127 28.96 -10.52 11.13
CA ASP A 127 27.80 -9.99 11.85
C ASP A 127 27.01 -11.10 12.58
N PRO A 128 27.44 -11.49 13.80
CA PRO A 128 26.74 -12.49 14.60
C PRO A 128 25.53 -11.92 15.36
N THR A 129 25.19 -10.64 15.17
CA THR A 129 24.22 -9.92 16.02
C THR A 129 22.79 -9.95 15.49
N ARG A 130 22.60 -10.30 14.21
CA ARG A 130 21.31 -10.26 13.51
C ARG A 130 20.87 -11.65 13.04
N PRO A 131 19.54 -11.90 12.98
CA PRO A 131 19.02 -13.09 12.33
C PRO A 131 19.26 -13.06 10.82
N ALA A 132 19.14 -14.24 10.20
CA ALA A 132 19.18 -14.38 8.76
C ALA A 132 18.13 -15.38 8.27
N LEU A 133 17.64 -15.17 7.06
CA LEU A 133 16.66 -16.01 6.37
C LEU A 133 17.29 -16.62 5.12
N SER A 134 16.98 -17.89 4.86
CA SER A 134 17.53 -18.64 3.73
C SER A 134 16.81 -18.40 2.41
N SER A 135 15.56 -17.96 2.48
CA SER A 135 14.68 -17.62 1.36
C SER A 135 13.65 -16.59 1.85
N ALA A 136 12.82 -16.09 0.94
CA ALA A 136 11.56 -15.37 1.15
C ALA A 136 10.35 -16.32 1.17
N GLY A 137 10.50 -17.52 0.58
CA GLY A 137 9.47 -18.56 0.56
C GLY A 137 9.45 -19.50 1.75
N GLU A 138 8.51 -20.44 1.72
CA GLU A 138 8.34 -21.51 2.72
C GLU A 138 9.24 -22.72 2.46
N ASP A 139 10.55 -22.48 2.44
CA ASP A 139 11.52 -23.54 2.19
C ASP A 139 12.07 -24.14 3.49
N THR A 140 12.55 -25.38 3.38
CA THR A 140 13.24 -26.07 4.48
C THR A 140 14.67 -26.36 4.08
N SER A 141 15.57 -25.51 4.56
CA SER A 141 17.00 -25.76 4.47
C SER A 141 17.38 -26.96 5.34
N ILE A 142 18.28 -27.83 4.85
CA ILE A 142 18.84 -28.92 5.66
C ILE A 142 19.81 -28.42 6.75
N ILE A 143 20.25 -27.15 6.68
CA ILE A 143 21.21 -26.55 7.61
C ILE A 143 20.50 -25.66 8.63
N THR A 144 19.62 -24.77 8.16
CA THR A 144 18.93 -23.79 9.01
C THR A 144 17.48 -24.15 9.35
N GLY A 145 16.91 -25.16 8.68
CA GLY A 145 15.55 -25.62 8.92
C GLY A 145 14.51 -24.83 8.12
N TYR A 146 13.27 -24.86 8.62
CA TYR A 146 12.13 -24.19 8.00
C TYR A 146 12.22 -22.67 8.17
N SER A 147 12.02 -21.92 7.08
CA SER A 147 12.11 -20.46 7.06
C SER A 147 11.02 -19.75 7.89
N ALA A 148 9.85 -20.39 8.06
CA ALA A 148 8.70 -19.89 8.83
C ALA A 148 8.17 -18.50 8.39
N ILE A 149 8.33 -18.19 7.11
CA ILE A 149 7.82 -17.01 6.38
C ILE A 149 7.09 -17.48 5.13
N LYS A 150 6.38 -16.63 4.38
CA LYS A 150 5.68 -17.05 3.17
C LYS A 150 5.78 -16.09 1.99
N MET A 151 5.67 -16.72 0.82
CA MET A 151 5.64 -16.11 -0.52
C MET A 151 4.64 -16.90 -1.38
N ARG A 152 3.36 -16.82 -1.04
CA ARG A 152 2.27 -17.58 -1.69
C ARG A 152 1.40 -16.70 -2.61
N GLY A 153 1.91 -15.54 -3.00
CA GLY A 153 1.13 -14.48 -3.62
C GLY A 153 0.08 -13.90 -2.66
N PRO A 154 -0.93 -13.20 -3.20
CA PRO A 154 -1.11 -12.86 -4.61
C PRO A 154 -0.19 -11.73 -5.08
N TYR A 155 -0.18 -11.53 -6.40
CA TYR A 155 0.51 -10.46 -7.12
C TYR A 155 -0.37 -9.83 -8.21
N ASP A 156 -1.64 -10.21 -8.29
CA ASP A 156 -2.67 -9.69 -9.22
C ASP A 156 -3.97 -9.47 -8.41
N TYR A 157 -5.00 -8.91 -9.05
CA TYR A 157 -6.23 -8.50 -8.38
C TYR A 157 -6.86 -9.61 -7.53
N VAL A 158 -7.07 -9.27 -6.26
CA VAL A 158 -7.92 -9.99 -5.31
C VAL A 158 -8.80 -8.97 -4.57
N PRO A 159 -10.02 -9.36 -4.15
CA PRO A 159 -10.93 -8.45 -3.46
C PRO A 159 -10.46 -8.16 -2.02
N PRO A 160 -10.97 -7.09 -1.38
CA PRO A 160 -10.71 -6.78 0.03
C PRO A 160 -10.87 -7.98 0.99
N ASP A 161 -11.93 -8.78 0.81
CA ASP A 161 -12.27 -9.92 1.65
C ASP A 161 -11.16 -10.98 1.68
N TYR A 162 -10.42 -11.14 0.57
CA TYR A 162 -9.37 -12.14 0.40
C TYR A 162 -8.41 -12.16 1.59
N TRP A 163 -7.93 -10.98 2.00
CA TRP A 163 -6.92 -10.83 3.03
C TRP A 163 -7.38 -11.32 4.41
N TYR A 164 -8.69 -11.34 4.65
CA TYR A 164 -9.28 -11.79 5.90
C TYR A 164 -9.68 -13.26 5.88
N ILE A 165 -10.18 -13.76 4.74
CA ILE A 165 -10.79 -15.10 4.64
C ILE A 165 -9.81 -16.17 4.19
N ASP A 166 -8.81 -15.83 3.37
CA ASP A 166 -7.80 -16.78 2.97
C ASP A 166 -6.90 -17.14 4.15
N THR A 167 -6.80 -18.43 4.43
CA THR A 167 -5.97 -18.98 5.52
C THR A 167 -4.89 -19.92 5.02
N PHE A 168 -4.71 -20.01 3.69
CA PHE A 168 -3.78 -20.91 3.07
C PHE A 168 -2.76 -20.22 2.17
N TYR A 169 -3.16 -19.23 1.37
CA TYR A 169 -2.26 -18.52 0.46
C TYR A 169 -1.72 -17.22 1.11
N GLY A 170 -2.10 -16.07 0.57
CA GLY A 170 -1.60 -14.74 0.92
C GLY A 170 -2.29 -14.05 2.09
N GLY A 171 -3.42 -14.57 2.59
CA GLY A 171 -4.22 -13.93 3.63
C GLY A 171 -3.48 -13.69 4.95
N ALA A 172 -4.10 -12.97 5.89
CA ALA A 172 -3.41 -12.37 7.04
C ALA A 172 -2.98 -13.37 8.13
N PHE A 173 -1.90 -14.11 7.87
CA PHE A 173 -1.22 -15.02 8.81
C PHE A 173 0.27 -15.14 8.47
N GLY A 174 1.09 -15.44 9.48
CA GLY A 174 2.54 -15.56 9.33
C GLY A 174 3.18 -14.25 8.86
N TYR A 175 4.40 -14.35 8.34
CA TYR A 175 5.10 -13.22 7.71
C TYR A 175 5.04 -13.38 6.19
N ASN A 176 4.21 -12.57 5.51
CA ASN A 176 4.19 -12.51 4.06
C ASN A 176 5.29 -11.56 3.55
N THR A 177 6.34 -12.07 2.92
CA THR A 177 7.53 -11.27 2.58
C THR A 177 7.40 -10.50 1.27
N GLU A 178 6.35 -10.75 0.50
CA GLU A 178 6.03 -10.05 -0.74
C GLU A 178 4.62 -10.44 -1.22
N THR A 179 3.72 -9.47 -1.27
CA THR A 179 2.38 -9.67 -1.85
C THR A 179 1.71 -8.33 -2.11
N SER A 180 0.71 -8.29 -2.98
CA SER A 180 -0.13 -7.13 -3.19
C SER A 180 -1.46 -7.49 -3.86
N PRO A 181 -2.43 -6.56 -3.87
CA PRO A 181 -3.62 -6.66 -4.72
C PRO A 181 -3.33 -6.41 -6.22
N GLY A 182 -2.07 -6.36 -6.65
CA GLY A 182 -1.70 -6.43 -8.07
C GLY A 182 -1.53 -5.09 -8.77
N PRO A 183 -2.38 -4.74 -9.77
CA PRO A 183 -2.26 -3.45 -10.44
C PRO A 183 -2.52 -2.27 -9.51
N GLU A 184 -1.66 -1.24 -9.59
CA GLU A 184 -1.89 0.06 -8.98
C GLU A 184 -1.63 1.15 -10.02
N VAL A 185 -2.69 1.52 -10.74
CA VAL A 185 -2.61 2.48 -11.84
C VAL A 185 -2.22 3.86 -11.29
N PRO A 186 -1.20 4.54 -11.86
CA PRO A 186 -0.83 5.91 -11.50
C PRO A 186 -1.99 6.89 -11.67
N VAL A 187 -1.89 8.06 -11.05
CA VAL A 187 -2.88 9.12 -11.27
C VAL A 187 -2.82 9.67 -12.70
N ALA A 188 -3.92 10.24 -13.15
CA ALA A 188 -4.12 10.82 -14.47
C ALA A 188 -2.96 11.71 -14.96
N GLU A 189 -2.39 12.56 -14.09
CA GLU A 189 -1.27 13.44 -14.48
C GLU A 189 -0.03 12.62 -14.87
N SER A 190 0.31 11.59 -14.09
CA SER A 190 1.45 10.73 -14.37
C SER A 190 1.21 9.87 -15.62
N MET A 191 0.02 9.30 -15.77
CA MET A 191 -0.37 8.57 -16.99
C MET A 191 -0.14 9.42 -18.25
N LYS A 192 -0.53 10.69 -18.23
CA LYS A 192 -0.34 11.65 -19.34
C LYS A 192 1.14 11.98 -19.62
N LYS A 193 2.07 11.67 -18.72
CA LYS A 193 3.52 11.88 -18.93
C LYS A 193 4.16 10.77 -19.75
N PHE A 194 3.65 9.53 -19.68
CA PHE A 194 4.26 8.38 -20.36
C PHE A 194 3.35 7.67 -21.37
N ILE A 195 2.04 7.93 -21.35
CA ILE A 195 1.11 7.47 -22.40
C ILE A 195 0.88 8.58 -23.43
N PRO A 196 1.09 8.31 -24.73
CA PRO A 196 0.77 9.27 -25.79
C PRO A 196 -0.68 9.73 -25.77
N ALA A 197 -0.92 11.01 -26.05
CA ALA A 197 -2.26 11.61 -25.95
C ALA A 197 -3.31 10.95 -26.86
N ASP A 198 -2.92 10.45 -28.03
CA ASP A 198 -3.77 9.72 -28.97
C ASP A 198 -4.04 8.25 -28.57
N SER A 199 -3.35 7.79 -27.53
CA SER A 199 -3.36 6.42 -27.02
C SER A 199 -3.79 6.35 -25.55
N LEU A 200 -4.23 7.48 -24.98
CA LEU A 200 -4.62 7.62 -23.58
C LEU A 200 -5.93 6.87 -23.26
N TRP A 201 -6.84 6.78 -24.24
CA TRP A 201 -8.09 6.03 -24.08
C TRP A 201 -8.65 5.56 -25.44
N PRO A 202 -9.20 4.33 -25.55
CA PRO A 202 -9.24 3.26 -24.54
C PRO A 202 -7.86 2.65 -24.26
N ILE A 203 -7.79 1.71 -23.30
CA ILE A 203 -6.55 0.98 -22.97
C ILE A 203 -5.92 0.40 -24.24
N SER A 204 -4.69 0.82 -24.52
CA SER A 204 -3.97 0.56 -25.76
C SER A 204 -2.69 -0.23 -25.51
N SER A 205 -1.99 -0.63 -26.58
CA SER A 205 -0.66 -1.25 -26.43
C SER A 205 0.34 -0.34 -25.72
N SER A 206 0.16 1.00 -25.76
CA SER A 206 0.97 1.92 -24.97
C SER A 206 0.79 1.71 -23.48
N TRP A 207 -0.42 1.42 -23.00
CA TRP A 207 -0.62 1.06 -21.59
C TRP A 207 0.05 -0.27 -21.27
N ILE A 208 -0.20 -1.26 -22.12
CA ILE A 208 0.29 -2.62 -21.91
C ILE A 208 1.82 -2.67 -21.88
N TYR A 209 2.49 -1.81 -22.63
CA TYR A 209 3.94 -1.66 -22.57
C TYR A 209 4.45 -1.35 -21.15
N HIS A 210 3.67 -0.64 -20.35
CA HIS A 210 3.98 -0.26 -18.97
C HIS A 210 3.45 -1.26 -17.92
N THR A 211 3.06 -2.46 -18.34
CA THR A 211 2.79 -3.60 -17.45
C THR A 211 4.06 -4.44 -17.23
N ALA A 212 4.00 -5.45 -16.36
CA ALA A 212 5.16 -6.32 -16.15
C ALA A 212 5.30 -7.35 -17.29
N GLY A 213 6.52 -7.82 -17.54
CA GLY A 213 6.79 -8.80 -18.60
C GLY A 213 6.07 -10.14 -18.37
N ASP A 214 5.88 -10.90 -19.45
CA ASP A 214 5.23 -12.22 -19.41
C ASP A 214 6.16 -13.35 -18.92
N ASP A 215 7.38 -13.01 -18.47
CA ASP A 215 8.40 -13.99 -18.02
C ASP A 215 7.91 -14.92 -16.91
N TYR A 216 6.84 -14.54 -16.20
CA TYR A 216 6.18 -15.33 -15.16
C TYR A 216 4.67 -15.60 -15.43
N GLY A 217 4.19 -15.31 -16.65
CA GLY A 217 2.95 -15.88 -17.21
C GLY A 217 1.61 -15.26 -16.78
N GLY A 218 1.56 -13.98 -16.38
CA GLY A 218 0.30 -13.38 -15.95
C GLY A 218 0.21 -11.85 -15.90
N PHE A 219 1.33 -11.13 -15.85
CA PHE A 219 1.34 -9.71 -15.49
C PHE A 219 1.45 -8.73 -16.67
N HIS A 220 1.30 -9.23 -17.90
CA HIS A 220 1.43 -8.48 -19.16
C HIS A 220 0.13 -7.77 -19.60
N ASN A 221 -0.89 -7.70 -18.75
CA ASN A 221 -2.19 -7.11 -19.10
C ASN A 221 -2.83 -6.45 -17.87
N LEU A 222 -4.15 -6.18 -17.89
CA LEU A 222 -4.93 -5.68 -16.75
C LEU A 222 -6.28 -6.42 -16.65
N THR A 223 -6.38 -7.61 -17.23
CA THR A 223 -7.67 -8.27 -17.50
C THR A 223 -8.46 -8.56 -16.23
N ARG A 224 -7.82 -9.09 -15.18
CA ARG A 224 -8.51 -9.40 -13.91
C ARG A 224 -8.97 -8.15 -13.19
N TYR A 225 -8.07 -7.18 -13.09
CA TYR A 225 -8.33 -5.88 -12.48
C TYR A 225 -9.48 -5.14 -13.16
N ASN A 226 -9.47 -5.06 -14.50
CA ASN A 226 -10.55 -4.41 -15.24
C ASN A 226 -11.86 -5.18 -15.13
N HIS A 227 -11.84 -6.50 -15.20
CA HIS A 227 -13.04 -7.31 -15.02
C HIS A 227 -13.66 -7.10 -13.63
N ALA A 228 -12.84 -7.05 -12.57
CA ALA A 228 -13.32 -6.73 -11.23
C ALA A 228 -13.82 -5.28 -11.13
N MET A 229 -13.16 -4.32 -11.79
CA MET A 229 -13.65 -2.94 -11.87
C MET A 229 -15.05 -2.88 -12.53
N ASP A 230 -15.23 -3.56 -13.65
CA ASP A 230 -16.48 -3.58 -14.41
C ASP A 230 -17.61 -4.22 -13.58
N GLU A 231 -17.32 -5.36 -12.94
CA GLU A 231 -18.29 -6.08 -12.13
C GLU A 231 -18.62 -5.38 -10.81
N ARG A 232 -17.64 -4.71 -10.18
CA ARG A 232 -17.85 -4.03 -8.89
C ARG A 232 -18.35 -2.61 -9.05
N LEU A 233 -17.79 -1.82 -9.96
CA LEU A 233 -18.02 -0.36 -10.08
C LEU A 233 -18.73 0.05 -11.38
N GLY A 234 -18.81 -0.84 -12.36
CA GLY A 234 -19.36 -0.59 -13.69
C GLY A 234 -18.29 -0.19 -14.71
N GLU A 235 -18.53 -0.53 -15.98
CA GLU A 235 -17.59 -0.26 -17.08
C GLU A 235 -17.20 1.24 -17.15
N PRO A 236 -15.90 1.57 -17.26
CA PRO A 236 -15.43 2.93 -17.46
C PRO A 236 -15.90 3.55 -18.78
N LEU A 237 -16.51 4.75 -18.70
CA LEU A 237 -17.02 5.46 -19.88
C LEU A 237 -15.94 6.22 -20.66
N ASN A 238 -14.90 6.68 -19.97
CA ASN A 238 -13.80 7.46 -20.50
C ASN A 238 -12.58 7.37 -19.55
N PHE A 239 -11.47 8.00 -19.91
CA PHE A 239 -10.25 8.01 -19.12
C PHE A 239 -10.45 8.54 -17.69
N ASP A 240 -11.14 9.66 -17.52
CA ASP A 240 -11.32 10.25 -16.20
C ASP A 240 -12.22 9.37 -15.29
N ASP A 241 -13.21 8.69 -15.89
CA ASP A 241 -14.02 7.69 -15.18
C ASP A 241 -13.21 6.44 -14.79
N TYR A 242 -12.31 5.97 -15.67
CA TYR A 242 -11.37 4.89 -15.36
C TYR A 242 -10.45 5.30 -14.20
N GLU A 243 -9.88 6.50 -14.25
CA GLU A 243 -8.96 7.01 -13.24
C GLU A 243 -9.60 7.09 -11.84
N ARG A 244 -10.80 7.67 -11.72
CA ARG A 244 -11.47 7.74 -10.40
C ARG A 244 -11.80 6.35 -9.84
N LYS A 245 -12.17 5.39 -10.69
CA LYS A 245 -12.41 3.99 -10.31
C LYS A 245 -11.11 3.30 -9.90
N ALA A 246 -10.04 3.55 -10.64
CA ALA A 246 -8.74 2.97 -10.36
C ALA A 246 -8.17 3.48 -9.03
N GLN A 247 -8.23 4.78 -8.76
CA GLN A 247 -7.77 5.31 -7.47
C GLN A 247 -8.63 4.81 -6.30
N TYR A 248 -9.93 4.56 -6.51
CA TYR A 248 -10.77 3.88 -5.51
C TYR A 248 -10.31 2.44 -5.24
N LEU A 249 -10.07 1.64 -6.28
CA LEU A 249 -9.58 0.26 -6.12
C LEU A 249 -8.19 0.21 -5.46
N ASN A 250 -7.28 1.11 -5.86
CA ASN A 250 -5.97 1.25 -5.25
C ASN A 250 -6.09 1.52 -3.73
N TYR A 251 -6.95 2.48 -3.34
CA TYR A 251 -7.18 2.83 -1.94
C TYR A 251 -7.83 1.68 -1.16
N GLU A 252 -8.91 1.11 -1.69
CA GLU A 252 -9.68 0.05 -1.04
C GLU A 252 -8.85 -1.22 -0.84
N GLY A 253 -8.16 -1.68 -1.89
CA GLY A 253 -7.35 -2.90 -1.86
C GLY A 253 -6.19 -2.81 -0.89
N MET A 254 -5.43 -1.70 -0.91
CA MET A 254 -4.32 -1.51 0.02
C MET A 254 -4.78 -1.37 1.46
N ARG A 255 -5.82 -0.58 1.69
CA ARG A 255 -6.37 -0.40 3.04
C ARG A 255 -6.78 -1.76 3.61
N ALA A 256 -7.54 -2.54 2.86
CA ALA A 256 -8.02 -3.84 3.30
C ALA A 256 -6.88 -4.83 3.60
N MET A 257 -5.84 -4.85 2.75
CA MET A 257 -4.68 -5.71 2.96
C MET A 257 -3.97 -5.42 4.29
N TYR A 258 -3.63 -4.16 4.55
CA TYR A 258 -2.93 -3.78 5.77
C TYR A 258 -3.83 -3.94 7.01
N GLU A 259 -5.10 -3.51 6.95
CA GLU A 259 -6.05 -3.67 8.06
C GLU A 259 -6.23 -5.17 8.44
N ALA A 260 -6.23 -6.09 7.47
CA ALA A 260 -6.34 -7.52 7.75
C ALA A 260 -5.14 -8.07 8.53
N PHE A 261 -3.92 -7.68 8.13
CA PHE A 261 -2.69 -8.09 8.79
C PHE A 261 -2.60 -7.53 10.21
N GLU A 262 -3.08 -6.30 10.43
CA GLU A 262 -3.20 -5.72 11.78
C GLU A 262 -4.29 -6.39 12.62
N ALA A 263 -5.45 -6.69 12.03
CA ALA A 263 -6.57 -7.36 12.70
C ALA A 263 -6.17 -8.75 13.22
N ASN A 264 -5.31 -9.44 12.48
CA ASN A 264 -4.85 -10.78 12.83
C ASN A 264 -3.53 -10.80 13.63
N ARG A 265 -2.98 -9.66 14.06
CA ARG A 265 -1.81 -9.64 14.95
C ARG A 265 -2.10 -10.41 16.25
N PHE A 266 -1.25 -11.32 16.74
CA PHE A 266 0.07 -11.77 16.26
C PHE A 266 0.03 -13.11 15.49
N LYS A 267 -1.14 -13.57 15.02
CA LYS A 267 -1.19 -14.69 14.08
C LYS A 267 -0.56 -14.30 12.76
N SER A 268 -0.80 -13.07 12.33
CA SER A 268 0.02 -12.38 11.35
C SER A 268 1.20 -11.72 12.05
N THR A 269 2.41 -11.92 11.51
CA THR A 269 3.67 -11.42 12.07
C THR A 269 4.36 -10.40 11.18
N GLY A 270 3.87 -10.17 9.96
CA GLY A 270 4.36 -9.12 9.07
C GLY A 270 3.82 -9.22 7.65
N ILE A 271 3.87 -8.11 6.93
CA ILE A 271 3.62 -8.03 5.49
C ILE A 271 4.62 -7.06 4.85
N ILE A 272 5.10 -7.41 3.66
CA ILE A 272 5.82 -6.51 2.76
C ILE A 272 4.99 -6.36 1.49
N GLN A 273 4.57 -5.13 1.20
CA GLN A 273 3.86 -4.79 -0.04
C GLN A 273 4.76 -5.00 -1.25
N TRP A 274 4.22 -5.64 -2.28
CA TRP A 274 4.83 -5.79 -3.60
C TRP A 274 4.22 -4.79 -4.60
N MET A 275 4.79 -3.61 -4.81
CA MET A 275 6.02 -3.09 -4.23
C MET A 275 5.82 -1.70 -3.64
N TYR A 276 6.83 -1.26 -2.89
CA TYR A 276 6.88 0.06 -2.26
C TYR A 276 6.76 1.20 -3.29
N ASN A 277 7.57 1.13 -4.34
CA ASN A 277 7.70 2.13 -5.40
C ASN A 277 7.90 1.45 -6.77
N SER A 278 8.21 2.26 -7.79
CA SER A 278 8.52 1.78 -9.13
C SER A 278 9.87 2.25 -9.66
N ALA A 279 10.49 1.40 -10.46
CA ALA A 279 11.74 1.71 -11.13
C ALA A 279 11.65 2.62 -12.36
N TRP A 280 10.45 2.76 -12.89
CA TRP A 280 10.13 3.44 -14.13
C TRP A 280 8.62 3.69 -14.19
N PRO A 281 8.09 4.50 -15.11
CA PRO A 281 6.65 4.64 -15.24
C PRO A 281 6.00 3.26 -15.52
N LYS A 282 5.12 2.78 -14.63
CA LYS A 282 4.46 1.46 -14.76
C LYS A 282 3.04 1.49 -14.19
N LEU A 283 2.27 0.43 -14.45
CA LEU A 283 0.85 0.29 -14.03
C LEU A 283 0.61 -0.65 -12.84
N TRP A 284 1.67 -1.27 -12.30
CA TRP A 284 1.58 -2.37 -11.33
C TRP A 284 2.54 -2.16 -10.16
N TRP A 285 2.20 -2.69 -8.98
CA TRP A 285 3.10 -2.87 -7.84
C TRP A 285 3.78 -1.59 -7.36
N GLN A 286 3.02 -0.58 -6.94
CA GLN A 286 3.55 0.70 -6.44
C GLN A 286 2.57 1.42 -5.52
N LEU A 287 3.07 2.06 -4.45
CA LEU A 287 2.25 2.93 -3.58
C LEU A 287 2.23 4.36 -4.12
N PHE A 288 3.38 4.83 -4.59
CA PHE A 288 3.56 6.06 -5.35
C PHE A 288 4.34 5.75 -6.62
N ASP A 289 4.10 6.52 -7.69
CA ASP A 289 4.72 6.23 -8.97
C ASP A 289 6.15 6.81 -9.10
N TYR A 290 6.78 6.55 -10.26
CA TYR A 290 8.14 6.98 -10.61
C TYR A 290 8.41 8.49 -10.43
N TYR A 291 7.38 9.34 -10.46
CA TYR A 291 7.52 10.78 -10.31
C TYR A 291 7.38 11.25 -8.86
N LEU A 292 7.34 10.33 -7.88
CA LEU A 292 7.00 10.57 -6.48
C LEU A 292 5.55 11.00 -6.26
N MET A 293 4.65 10.72 -7.20
CA MET A 293 3.24 11.04 -7.07
C MET A 293 2.51 10.00 -6.21
N PRO A 294 1.95 10.39 -5.05
CA PRO A 294 1.17 9.48 -4.21
C PRO A 294 -0.13 9.07 -4.92
N THR A 295 -0.44 7.77 -4.95
CA THR A 295 -1.69 7.24 -5.53
C THR A 295 -2.74 6.98 -4.45
N GLY A 296 -3.94 6.52 -4.83
CA GLY A 296 -4.90 5.97 -3.87
C GLY A 296 -4.31 4.87 -2.98
N ALA A 297 -3.39 4.06 -3.51
CA ALA A 297 -2.71 2.99 -2.77
C ALA A 297 -1.90 3.55 -1.60
N PHE A 298 -1.14 4.63 -1.82
CA PHE A 298 -0.40 5.35 -0.78
C PHE A 298 -1.29 5.72 0.41
N TYR A 299 -2.45 6.33 0.13
CA TYR A 299 -3.34 6.80 1.19
C TYR A 299 -4.15 5.67 1.82
N GLY A 300 -4.42 4.58 1.09
CA GLY A 300 -4.96 3.34 1.66
C GLY A 300 -4.01 2.74 2.69
N VAL A 301 -2.71 2.65 2.37
CA VAL A 301 -1.67 2.20 3.32
C VAL A 301 -1.57 3.16 4.51
N ARG A 302 -1.48 4.48 4.27
CA ARG A 302 -1.39 5.48 5.36
C ARG A 302 -2.59 5.38 6.30
N LYS A 303 -3.81 5.21 5.78
CA LYS A 303 -5.03 5.06 6.57
C LYS A 303 -4.98 3.81 7.45
N ALA A 304 -4.66 2.66 6.86
CA ALA A 304 -4.62 1.39 7.57
C ALA A 304 -3.57 1.34 8.68
N ASN A 305 -2.43 2.02 8.49
CA ASN A 305 -1.33 2.05 9.46
C ASN A 305 -1.39 3.25 10.42
N GLU A 306 -2.56 3.86 10.63
CA GLU A 306 -2.70 4.92 11.64
C GLU A 306 -2.24 4.40 13.03
N PRO A 307 -1.57 5.22 13.86
CA PRO A 307 -1.07 4.77 15.17
C PRO A 307 -2.19 4.25 16.10
N LEU A 308 -3.36 4.85 16.02
CA LEU A 308 -4.60 4.40 16.63
C LEU A 308 -5.68 4.42 15.57
N HIS A 309 -6.28 3.26 15.30
CA HIS A 309 -7.08 3.07 14.12
C HIS A 309 -8.39 2.34 14.43
N ILE A 310 -9.43 2.61 13.64
CA ILE A 310 -10.71 1.89 13.65
C ILE A 310 -11.01 1.41 12.23
N SER A 311 -11.35 0.13 12.09
CA SER A 311 -11.53 -0.50 10.78
C SER A 311 -12.67 -1.50 10.75
N TYR A 312 -13.07 -1.83 9.52
CA TYR A 312 -14.05 -2.86 9.21
C TYR A 312 -13.33 -4.18 8.87
N ASN A 313 -13.67 -5.23 9.61
CA ASN A 313 -13.18 -6.58 9.39
C ASN A 313 -14.11 -7.33 8.43
N TYR A 314 -13.72 -7.39 7.15
CA TYR A 314 -14.49 -8.04 6.09
C TYR A 314 -14.76 -9.54 6.36
N GLY A 315 -13.81 -10.25 6.98
CA GLY A 315 -13.95 -11.69 7.25
C GLY A 315 -14.92 -12.04 8.38
N LYS A 316 -15.31 -11.07 9.22
CA LYS A 316 -16.20 -11.29 10.36
C LYS A 316 -17.43 -10.38 10.39
N ASP A 317 -17.56 -9.45 9.45
CA ASP A 317 -18.54 -8.36 9.48
C ASP A 317 -18.50 -7.61 10.83
N ALA A 318 -17.31 -7.21 11.26
CA ALA A 318 -17.08 -6.62 12.58
C ALA A 318 -16.31 -5.31 12.51
N VAL A 319 -16.32 -4.56 13.60
CA VAL A 319 -15.49 -3.37 13.80
C VAL A 319 -14.37 -3.70 14.77
N ASP A 320 -13.15 -3.43 14.33
CA ASP A 320 -11.93 -3.58 15.12
C ASP A 320 -11.39 -2.19 15.52
N VAL A 321 -10.78 -2.09 16.69
CA VAL A 321 -9.96 -0.94 17.11
C VAL A 321 -8.54 -1.43 17.36
N MET A 322 -7.57 -0.72 16.79
CA MET A 322 -6.17 -1.12 16.72
C MET A 322 -5.27 -0.07 17.38
N ASN A 323 -4.30 -0.54 18.16
CA ASN A 323 -3.25 0.29 18.72
C ASN A 323 -1.90 -0.20 18.24
N ASN A 324 -1.33 0.56 17.31
CA ASN A 324 -0.02 0.32 16.71
C ASN A 324 1.12 0.97 17.49
N THR A 325 0.81 1.65 18.60
CA THR A 325 1.82 2.24 19.50
C THR A 325 2.28 1.24 20.57
N LEU A 326 3.35 1.60 21.28
CA LEU A 326 3.82 0.86 22.46
C LEU A 326 3.07 1.18 23.75
N LYS A 327 2.23 2.23 23.76
CA LYS A 327 1.57 2.74 24.96
C LYS A 327 0.14 2.22 25.03
N ASN A 328 -0.32 1.93 26.24
CA ASN A 328 -1.71 1.61 26.47
C ASN A 328 -2.54 2.90 26.36
N GLU A 329 -3.59 2.86 25.55
CA GLU A 329 -4.55 3.94 25.43
C GLU A 329 -5.77 3.69 26.30
N LYS A 330 -6.42 4.76 26.75
CA LYS A 330 -7.55 4.69 27.68
C LYS A 330 -8.65 5.68 27.31
N GLY A 331 -9.88 5.30 27.64
CA GLY A 331 -11.05 6.18 27.47
C GLY A 331 -11.30 6.55 26.02
N LEU A 332 -11.05 5.62 25.10
CA LEU A 332 -11.39 5.80 23.69
C LEU A 332 -12.90 5.61 23.50
N LEU A 333 -13.46 6.26 22.49
CA LEU A 333 -14.86 6.09 22.10
C LEU A 333 -14.95 5.79 20.61
N ALA A 334 -15.48 4.62 20.27
CA ALA A 334 -15.77 4.24 18.90
C ALA A 334 -17.21 4.60 18.55
N GLN A 335 -17.40 5.39 17.50
CA GLN A 335 -18.69 5.68 16.90
C GLN A 335 -18.83 4.89 15.61
N ILE A 336 -19.95 4.20 15.46
CA ILE A 336 -20.25 3.33 14.33
C ILE A 336 -21.62 3.75 13.77
N SER A 337 -21.64 4.16 12.51
CA SER A 337 -22.88 4.50 11.79
C SER A 337 -23.02 3.67 10.52
N ILE A 338 -24.19 3.08 10.31
CA ILE A 338 -24.54 2.40 9.04
C ILE A 338 -25.62 3.23 8.34
N TYR A 339 -25.41 3.47 7.06
CA TYR A 339 -26.34 4.19 6.20
C TYR A 339 -26.73 3.34 5.00
N ASP A 340 -27.97 3.47 4.53
CA ASP A 340 -28.29 3.05 3.17
C ASP A 340 -27.65 3.98 2.13
N PHE A 341 -27.84 3.67 0.84
CA PHE A 341 -27.29 4.47 -0.26
C PHE A 341 -27.77 5.94 -0.26
N ASN A 342 -28.98 6.20 0.26
CA ASN A 342 -29.56 7.54 0.33
C ASN A 342 -29.21 8.26 1.64
N LEU A 343 -28.20 7.78 2.37
CA LEU A 343 -27.76 8.30 3.66
C LEU A 343 -28.82 8.27 4.76
N LYS A 344 -29.83 7.40 4.65
CA LYS A 344 -30.71 7.11 5.78
C LYS A 344 -29.93 6.30 6.81
N GLN A 345 -29.74 6.87 7.99
CA GLN A 345 -29.06 6.18 9.09
C GLN A 345 -29.91 4.98 9.56
N LEU A 346 -29.37 3.78 9.37
CA LEU A 346 -30.00 2.52 9.77
C LEU A 346 -29.49 2.05 11.14
N LEU A 347 -28.27 2.44 11.51
CA LEU A 347 -27.67 2.12 12.80
C LEU A 347 -26.77 3.26 13.25
N TYR A 348 -26.76 3.51 14.56
CA TYR A 348 -25.83 4.38 15.26
C TYR A 348 -25.46 3.76 16.60
N LYS A 349 -24.16 3.62 16.88
CA LYS A 349 -23.64 3.10 18.14
C LYS A 349 -22.44 3.92 18.60
N ASN A 350 -22.37 4.13 19.91
CA ASN A 350 -21.19 4.64 20.60
C ASN A 350 -20.73 3.56 21.58
N ILE A 351 -19.51 3.06 21.39
CA ILE A 351 -18.93 1.96 22.14
C ILE A 351 -17.68 2.46 22.86
N PRO A 352 -17.70 2.54 24.21
CA PRO A 352 -16.52 2.91 24.96
C PRO A 352 -15.49 1.79 24.91
N VAL A 353 -14.24 2.14 24.59
CA VAL A 353 -13.08 1.25 24.67
C VAL A 353 -12.22 1.73 25.84
N SER A 354 -12.43 1.09 26.99
CA SER A 354 -11.92 1.59 28.27
C SER A 354 -10.39 1.59 28.34
N ILE A 355 -9.76 0.51 27.89
CA ILE A 355 -8.31 0.35 27.79
C ILE A 355 -8.02 -0.45 26.53
N LEU A 356 -7.12 0.05 25.69
CA LEU A 356 -6.57 -0.67 24.55
C LEU A 356 -5.05 -0.79 24.71
N PRO A 357 -4.52 -1.98 25.04
CA PRO A 357 -3.08 -2.17 25.22
C PRO A 357 -2.28 -1.79 23.98
N GLY A 358 -1.02 -1.38 24.18
CA GLY A 358 -0.09 -1.18 23.07
C GLY A 358 0.07 -2.46 22.23
N GLN A 359 0.23 -2.30 20.92
CA GLN A 359 0.38 -3.38 19.94
C GLN A 359 -0.78 -4.39 19.93
N LYS A 360 -1.99 -3.95 20.28
CA LYS A 360 -3.18 -4.81 20.37
C LYS A 360 -4.29 -4.37 19.43
N THR A 361 -5.02 -5.37 18.93
CA THR A 361 -6.29 -5.19 18.23
C THR A 361 -7.41 -5.82 19.05
N GLU A 362 -8.54 -5.12 19.13
CA GLU A 362 -9.77 -5.60 19.78
C GLU A 362 -10.96 -5.46 18.84
N GLN A 363 -11.71 -6.56 18.68
CA GLN A 363 -13.00 -6.54 18.02
C GLN A 363 -14.05 -6.01 19.00
N ILE A 364 -14.66 -4.87 18.67
CA ILE A 364 -15.55 -4.14 19.59
C ILE A 364 -17.04 -4.28 19.23
N PHE A 365 -17.36 -4.64 17.99
CA PHE A 365 -18.74 -4.71 17.52
C PHE A 365 -18.89 -5.70 16.37
N LEU A 366 -19.91 -6.55 16.42
CA LEU A 366 -20.35 -7.36 15.28
C LEU A 366 -21.51 -6.61 14.61
N LEU A 367 -21.42 -6.36 13.31
CA LEU A 367 -22.51 -5.72 12.59
C LEU A 367 -23.71 -6.69 12.55
N PRO A 368 -24.93 -6.22 12.87
CA PRO A 368 -26.11 -7.05 12.74
C PRO A 368 -26.47 -7.25 11.28
N GLU A 369 -26.99 -8.43 10.92
CA GLU A 369 -27.68 -8.60 9.66
C GLU A 369 -28.82 -7.57 9.54
N ASN A 370 -28.89 -6.87 8.42
CA ASN A 370 -29.91 -5.85 8.21
C ASN A 370 -30.56 -6.02 6.83
N PRO A 371 -31.79 -6.56 6.75
CA PRO A 371 -32.46 -6.78 5.48
C PRO A 371 -32.81 -5.47 4.75
N SER A 372 -32.89 -4.35 5.47
CA SER A 372 -33.20 -3.02 4.93
C SER A 372 -32.02 -2.33 4.23
N LEU A 373 -30.83 -2.92 4.23
CA LEU A 373 -29.70 -2.40 3.45
C LEU A 373 -30.01 -2.43 1.95
N SER A 374 -29.70 -1.31 1.29
CA SER A 374 -29.54 -1.24 -0.16
C SER A 374 -28.38 -2.14 -0.62
N ILE A 375 -28.30 -2.41 -1.92
CA ILE A 375 -27.23 -3.25 -2.49
C ILE A 375 -25.86 -2.64 -2.17
N THR A 376 -25.65 -1.37 -2.52
CA THR A 376 -24.52 -0.58 -2.00
C THR A 376 -24.96 0.20 -0.77
N TRP A 377 -24.16 0.22 0.28
CA TRP A 377 -24.45 0.90 1.55
C TRP A 377 -23.15 1.43 2.16
N PHE A 378 -23.26 2.24 3.22
CA PHE A 378 -22.10 2.93 3.78
C PHE A 378 -21.90 2.64 5.27
N LEU A 379 -20.64 2.53 5.67
CA LEU A 379 -20.20 2.41 7.05
C LEU A 379 -19.26 3.58 7.37
N ASP A 380 -19.66 4.42 8.33
CA ASP A 380 -18.82 5.50 8.88
C ASP A 380 -18.33 5.09 10.27
N LEU A 381 -17.01 4.97 10.41
CA LEU A 381 -16.33 4.63 11.65
C LEU A 381 -15.51 5.82 12.12
N LYS A 382 -15.66 6.17 13.40
CA LYS A 382 -14.88 7.24 14.03
C LYS A 382 -14.37 6.80 15.39
N LEU A 383 -13.13 7.13 15.67
CA LEU A 383 -12.49 6.89 16.97
C LEU A 383 -12.10 8.21 17.59
N TYR A 384 -12.52 8.41 18.83
CA TYR A 384 -12.23 9.61 19.61
C TYR A 384 -11.33 9.27 20.80
N ASP A 385 -10.40 10.17 21.11
CA ASP A 385 -9.60 10.10 22.33
C ASP A 385 -10.42 10.51 23.57
N SER A 386 -9.81 10.38 24.75
CA SER A 386 -10.40 10.77 26.04
C SER A 386 -10.71 12.27 26.17
N ARG A 387 -10.25 13.11 25.23
CA ARG A 387 -10.54 14.55 25.13
C ARG A 387 -11.57 14.85 24.03
N HIS A 388 -12.23 13.82 23.51
CA HIS A 388 -13.19 13.90 22.41
C HIS A 388 -12.60 14.46 21.10
N GLN A 389 -11.28 14.34 20.91
CA GLN A 389 -10.65 14.64 19.62
C GLN A 389 -10.78 13.43 18.70
N LEU A 390 -11.19 13.66 17.46
CA LEU A 390 -11.21 12.64 16.42
C LEU A 390 -9.76 12.25 16.09
N ILE A 391 -9.40 11.00 16.33
CA ILE A 391 -8.05 10.47 16.08
C ILE A 391 -7.99 9.54 14.87
N SER A 392 -9.10 8.90 14.53
CA SER A 392 -9.23 8.09 13.31
C SER A 392 -10.65 8.20 12.76
N SER A 393 -10.76 8.24 11.43
CA SER A 393 -12.01 8.30 10.68
C SER A 393 -11.83 7.39 9.48
N ASN A 394 -12.73 6.44 9.30
CA ASN A 394 -12.63 5.44 8.25
C ASN A 394 -14.01 5.16 7.67
N PHE A 395 -14.15 5.40 6.36
CA PHE A 395 -15.43 5.32 5.65
C PHE A 395 -15.36 4.21 4.60
N TYR A 396 -16.40 3.38 4.54
CA TYR A 396 -16.46 2.26 3.60
C TYR A 396 -17.74 2.36 2.77
N ALA A 397 -17.60 2.21 1.46
CA ALA A 397 -18.69 1.76 0.59
C ALA A 397 -18.66 0.23 0.59
N LEU A 398 -19.75 -0.39 1.01
CA LEU A 398 -19.87 -1.84 1.14
C LEU A 398 -21.04 -2.34 0.31
N SER A 399 -20.98 -3.61 -0.05
CA SER A 399 -22.05 -4.27 -0.80
C SER A 399 -22.76 -5.33 0.04
N LYS A 400 -24.06 -5.48 -0.18
CA LYS A 400 -24.87 -6.59 0.33
C LYS A 400 -24.55 -7.89 -0.40
N VAL A 401 -24.09 -7.79 -1.64
CA VAL A 401 -23.50 -8.90 -2.39
C VAL A 401 -22.02 -8.94 -2.01
N LYS A 402 -21.52 -10.04 -1.46
CA LYS A 402 -20.10 -10.15 -1.10
C LYS A 402 -19.27 -10.62 -2.28
N ASP A 403 -18.01 -10.22 -2.30
CA ASP A 403 -17.00 -10.89 -3.12
C ASP A 403 -16.89 -12.35 -2.67
N LYS A 404 -16.72 -13.28 -3.63
CA LYS A 404 -16.55 -14.71 -3.32
C LYS A 404 -15.40 -15.27 -4.11
N LEU A 405 -14.41 -15.78 -3.38
CA LEU A 405 -13.24 -16.44 -3.97
C LEU A 405 -13.62 -17.75 -4.69
N GLU A 406 -12.93 -18.03 -5.78
CA GLU A 406 -12.93 -19.30 -6.51
C GLU A 406 -11.64 -20.05 -6.21
N GLU A 407 -11.51 -20.52 -4.96
CA GLU A 407 -10.29 -21.13 -4.42
C GLU A 407 -9.77 -22.30 -5.28
N THR A 408 -10.67 -23.04 -5.94
CA THR A 408 -10.30 -24.18 -6.80
C THR A 408 -9.52 -23.77 -8.05
N LYS A 409 -9.55 -22.48 -8.42
CA LYS A 409 -8.82 -21.90 -9.55
C LYS A 409 -7.66 -21.01 -9.12
N SER A 410 -7.27 -21.07 -7.84
CA SER A 410 -6.10 -20.34 -7.35
C SER A 410 -4.85 -20.79 -8.09
N THR A 411 -4.04 -19.83 -8.49
CA THR A 411 -2.68 -20.05 -9.01
C THR A 411 -1.67 -19.59 -7.98
N TRP A 412 -0.38 -19.66 -8.31
CA TRP A 412 0.68 -19.15 -7.44
C TRP A 412 0.63 -17.62 -7.23
N PHE A 413 -0.08 -16.88 -8.11
CA PHE A 413 -0.09 -15.42 -8.11
C PHE A 413 -1.47 -14.79 -7.91
N VAL A 414 -2.56 -15.56 -7.93
CA VAL A 414 -3.91 -14.99 -7.77
C VAL A 414 -4.92 -16.03 -7.32
N THR A 415 -5.91 -15.60 -6.53
CA THR A 415 -7.14 -16.33 -6.29
C THR A 415 -8.28 -15.59 -6.98
N PRO A 416 -8.82 -16.11 -8.11
CA PRO A 416 -9.91 -15.45 -8.82
C PRO A 416 -11.20 -15.37 -8.01
N GLU A 417 -12.12 -14.52 -8.46
CA GLU A 417 -13.47 -14.41 -7.90
C GLU A 417 -14.50 -15.20 -8.74
N SER A 418 -15.49 -15.77 -8.06
CA SER A 418 -16.71 -16.36 -8.63
C SER A 418 -17.92 -15.45 -8.51
N GLN A 419 -17.84 -14.44 -7.63
CA GLN A 419 -18.85 -13.41 -7.39
C GLN A 419 -18.15 -12.13 -6.98
N PHE A 420 -18.71 -11.00 -7.39
CA PHE A 420 -18.18 -9.66 -7.15
C PHE A 420 -19.17 -8.86 -6.31
N ALA A 421 -18.64 -8.05 -5.39
CA ALA A 421 -19.38 -7.07 -4.63
C ALA A 421 -19.99 -6.04 -5.58
N ASP A 422 -21.29 -5.80 -5.47
CA ASP A 422 -21.98 -4.83 -6.33
C ASP A 422 -21.95 -3.43 -5.69
N LEU A 423 -21.06 -2.59 -6.20
CA LEU A 423 -20.89 -1.19 -5.85
C LEU A 423 -21.28 -0.26 -7.02
N LYS A 424 -21.97 -0.78 -8.05
CA LYS A 424 -22.32 -0.02 -9.26
C LYS A 424 -23.24 1.16 -8.96
N MET A 425 -23.98 1.14 -7.83
CA MET A 425 -24.80 2.27 -7.41
C MET A 425 -23.96 3.53 -7.15
N LEU A 426 -22.66 3.43 -6.83
CA LEU A 426 -21.79 4.59 -6.66
C LEU A 426 -21.77 5.51 -7.90
N GLN A 427 -22.03 4.98 -9.10
CA GLN A 427 -22.17 5.76 -10.34
C GLN A 427 -23.35 6.74 -10.31
N GLN A 428 -24.30 6.55 -9.40
CA GLN A 428 -25.52 7.34 -9.25
C GLN A 428 -25.41 8.40 -8.15
N LEU A 429 -24.24 8.51 -7.49
CA LEU A 429 -24.02 9.54 -6.49
C LEU A 429 -24.19 10.92 -7.13
N PRO A 430 -25.06 11.79 -6.60
CA PRO A 430 -25.23 13.14 -7.12
C PRO A 430 -23.95 13.95 -6.97
N ASP A 431 -23.71 14.85 -7.90
CA ASP A 431 -22.61 15.79 -7.86
C ASP A 431 -22.64 16.68 -6.61
N VAL A 432 -21.48 16.87 -5.98
CA VAL A 432 -21.30 17.73 -4.80
C VAL A 432 -20.38 18.89 -5.12
N ARG A 433 -20.81 20.10 -4.75
CA ARG A 433 -19.96 21.30 -4.71
C ARG A 433 -19.55 21.57 -3.26
N LEU A 434 -18.25 21.57 -3.01
CA LEU A 434 -17.68 21.77 -1.67
C LEU A 434 -17.46 23.25 -1.35
N ASP A 435 -17.57 23.58 -0.07
CA ASP A 435 -17.11 24.86 0.47
C ASP A 435 -15.64 24.70 0.89
N ILE A 436 -14.74 25.45 0.26
CA ILE A 436 -13.29 25.28 0.41
C ILE A 436 -12.63 26.58 0.86
N GLN A 437 -11.79 26.50 1.89
CA GLN A 437 -10.90 27.58 2.31
C GLN A 437 -9.46 27.06 2.35
N LYS A 438 -8.59 27.69 1.56
CA LYS A 438 -7.18 27.32 1.41
C LYS A 438 -6.31 28.35 2.14
N SER A 439 -5.29 27.90 2.85
CA SER A 439 -4.31 28.78 3.49
C SER A 439 -2.91 28.21 3.33
N PHE A 440 -1.95 29.09 3.09
CA PHE A 440 -0.56 28.74 2.83
C PHE A 440 0.35 29.55 3.75
N LYS A 441 1.35 28.90 4.32
CA LYS A 441 2.34 29.54 5.19
C LYS A 441 3.72 28.99 4.91
N LYS A 442 4.59 29.84 4.36
CA LYS A 442 6.02 29.55 4.27
C LYS A 442 6.68 29.72 5.65
N LYS A 443 7.47 28.74 6.07
CA LYS A 443 8.37 28.83 7.21
C LYS A 443 9.69 28.17 6.82
N GLU A 444 10.76 28.98 6.81
CA GLU A 444 12.10 28.54 6.38
C GLU A 444 12.07 27.94 4.96
N ASP A 445 12.42 26.67 4.82
CA ASP A 445 12.49 25.89 3.58
C ASP A 445 11.21 25.09 3.29
N THR A 446 10.16 25.26 4.10
CA THR A 446 8.94 24.46 4.02
C THR A 446 7.72 25.34 3.79
N THR A 447 6.86 24.95 2.84
CA THR A 447 5.56 25.59 2.62
C THR A 447 4.47 24.70 3.19
N PHE A 448 3.81 25.17 4.26
CA PHE A 448 2.68 24.49 4.86
C PHE A 448 1.37 24.92 4.19
N THR A 449 0.50 23.94 3.96
CA THR A 449 -0.82 24.11 3.38
C THR A 449 -1.87 23.60 4.36
N SER A 450 -2.96 24.34 4.53
CA SER A 450 -4.13 23.91 5.29
C SER A 450 -5.38 24.21 4.49
N VAL A 451 -6.19 23.17 4.27
CA VAL A 451 -7.40 23.20 3.45
C VAL A 451 -8.57 22.78 4.33
N LYS A 452 -9.46 23.73 4.56
CA LYS A 452 -10.72 23.49 5.24
C LYS A 452 -11.78 23.19 4.18
N ILE A 453 -12.36 22.00 4.25
CA ILE A 453 -13.34 21.48 3.29
C ILE A 453 -14.61 21.19 4.06
N LYS A 454 -15.74 21.69 3.55
CA LYS A 454 -17.06 21.38 4.07
C LYS A 454 -17.94 20.86 2.94
N ASN A 455 -18.76 19.86 3.24
CA ASN A 455 -19.86 19.42 2.38
C ASN A 455 -21.14 20.18 2.77
N PRO A 456 -21.56 21.22 2.03
CA PRO A 456 -22.77 21.97 2.35
C PRO A 456 -24.06 21.30 1.86
N THR A 457 -23.95 20.21 1.10
CA THR A 457 -25.08 19.53 0.45
C THR A 457 -25.70 18.45 1.35
N ASP A 458 -26.80 17.86 0.90
CA ASP A 458 -27.44 16.67 1.47
C ASP A 458 -27.00 15.36 0.81
N HIS A 459 -25.97 15.39 -0.03
CA HIS A 459 -25.40 14.24 -0.71
C HIS A 459 -24.04 13.85 -0.12
N LEU A 460 -23.62 12.60 -0.33
CA LEU A 460 -22.31 12.13 0.10
C LEU A 460 -21.22 12.77 -0.77
N ALA A 461 -20.21 13.39 -0.18
CA ALA A 461 -19.03 13.84 -0.91
C ALA A 461 -17.96 12.73 -0.82
N PHE A 462 -17.83 11.93 -1.89
CA PHE A 462 -17.10 10.67 -1.84
C PHE A 462 -15.71 10.77 -2.50
N MET A 463 -14.71 10.19 -1.84
CA MET A 463 -13.32 10.11 -2.32
C MET A 463 -12.75 11.46 -2.78
N ILE A 464 -12.89 12.50 -1.95
CA ILE A 464 -12.36 13.84 -2.19
C ILE A 464 -10.83 13.78 -2.20
N HIS A 465 -10.24 14.16 -3.33
CA HIS A 465 -8.80 14.17 -3.54
C HIS A 465 -8.27 15.61 -3.62
N LEU A 466 -7.18 15.86 -2.91
CA LEU A 466 -6.47 17.14 -2.85
C LEU A 466 -5.14 17.03 -3.59
N ASP A 467 -4.89 18.00 -4.46
CA ASP A 467 -3.66 18.10 -5.23
C ASP A 467 -3.03 19.50 -5.03
N LEU A 468 -1.79 19.54 -4.54
CA LEU A 468 -1.01 20.76 -4.38
C LEU A 468 -0.29 21.07 -5.68
N ARG A 469 -0.62 22.19 -6.31
CA ARG A 469 -0.12 22.58 -7.62
C ARG A 469 0.71 23.85 -7.59
N LYS A 470 1.57 23.96 -8.60
CA LYS A 470 2.25 25.21 -8.95
C LYS A 470 1.26 26.04 -9.78
N LYS A 471 0.88 27.22 -9.28
CA LYS A 471 -0.24 28.00 -9.82
C LYS A 471 -0.05 28.40 -11.29
N GLU A 472 1.18 28.70 -11.71
CA GLU A 472 1.45 29.28 -13.02
C GLU A 472 1.46 28.21 -14.13
N ASN A 473 1.93 26.99 -13.87
CA ASN A 473 1.98 25.91 -14.87
C ASN A 473 0.97 24.77 -14.64
N GLY A 474 0.28 24.75 -13.49
CA GLY A 474 -0.75 23.79 -13.15
C GLY A 474 -0.25 22.36 -12.86
N GLN A 475 1.06 22.14 -12.72
CA GLN A 475 1.63 20.84 -12.39
C GLN A 475 1.55 20.57 -10.89
N SER A 476 1.36 19.31 -10.51
CA SER A 476 1.51 18.87 -9.13
C SER A 476 2.91 19.21 -8.57
N VAL A 477 2.95 19.60 -7.31
CA VAL A 477 4.17 19.79 -6.52
C VAL A 477 4.53 18.44 -5.93
N LEU A 478 5.71 17.92 -6.24
CA LEU A 478 6.20 16.63 -5.76
C LEU A 478 7.65 16.78 -5.24
N PRO A 479 8.00 16.12 -4.13
CA PRO A 479 7.12 15.34 -3.24
C PRO A 479 6.11 16.21 -2.46
N VAL A 480 5.00 15.61 -2.02
CA VAL A 480 3.96 16.28 -1.22
C VAL A 480 3.49 15.43 -0.06
N PHE A 481 3.32 16.05 1.10
CA PHE A 481 3.07 15.37 2.37
C PHE A 481 1.75 15.81 3.00
N TRP A 482 0.64 15.20 2.59
CA TRP A 482 -0.69 15.40 3.20
C TRP A 482 -0.91 14.52 4.43
N ASP A 483 -1.59 15.06 5.45
CA ASP A 483 -1.98 14.32 6.65
C ASP A 483 -3.13 13.35 6.38
N GLU A 484 -3.99 13.64 5.41
CA GLU A 484 -5.08 12.79 4.93
C GLU A 484 -5.37 13.16 3.45
N ASN A 485 -5.87 12.22 2.66
CA ASN A 485 -6.35 12.46 1.29
C ASN A 485 -7.36 11.37 0.92
N TYR A 486 -8.05 11.50 -0.22
CA TYR A 486 -9.15 10.61 -0.62
C TYR A 486 -10.24 10.50 0.47
N ILE A 487 -10.54 11.61 1.14
CA ILE A 487 -11.47 11.65 2.27
C ILE A 487 -12.92 11.60 1.81
N THR A 488 -13.82 11.16 2.69
CA THR A 488 -15.27 11.21 2.45
C THR A 488 -15.95 12.03 3.52
N LEU A 489 -16.90 12.88 3.12
CA LEU A 489 -17.65 13.76 4.02
C LEU A 489 -19.15 13.53 3.89
N LEU A 490 -19.80 13.21 5.01
CA LEU A 490 -21.25 13.18 5.11
C LEU A 490 -21.84 14.61 4.95
N PRO A 491 -23.14 14.73 4.69
CA PRO A 491 -23.85 16.01 4.67
C PRO A 491 -23.57 16.89 5.88
N GLY A 492 -23.16 18.14 5.64
CA GLY A 492 -22.85 19.12 6.66
C GLY A 492 -21.49 18.94 7.34
N GLU A 493 -20.75 17.87 7.06
CA GLU A 493 -19.45 17.63 7.68
C GLU A 493 -18.36 18.56 7.16
N GLU A 494 -17.37 18.76 8.02
CA GLU A 494 -16.23 19.63 7.79
C GLU A 494 -14.95 18.91 8.22
N ARG A 495 -13.90 19.07 7.42
CA ARG A 495 -12.57 18.53 7.67
C ARG A 495 -11.51 19.58 7.38
N ILE A 496 -10.46 19.60 8.19
CA ILE A 496 -9.26 20.37 7.90
C ILE A 496 -8.16 19.37 7.56
N VAL A 497 -7.75 19.37 6.29
CA VAL A 497 -6.63 18.59 5.77
C VAL A 497 -5.41 19.50 5.74
N ARG A 498 -4.27 19.01 6.22
CA ARG A 498 -3.02 19.76 6.25
C ARG A 498 -1.96 19.01 5.47
N GLY A 499 -1.09 19.76 4.83
CA GLY A 499 0.06 19.17 4.17
C GLY A 499 1.21 20.13 4.07
N TYR A 500 2.31 19.66 3.51
CA TYR A 500 3.45 20.50 3.20
C TYR A 500 4.20 19.99 1.95
N CYS A 501 5.02 20.87 1.40
CA CYS A 501 6.07 20.56 0.43
C CYS A 501 7.34 21.31 0.82
N HIS A 502 8.50 20.91 0.30
CA HIS A 502 9.66 21.78 0.40
C HIS A 502 9.44 22.99 -0.52
N THR A 503 9.74 24.19 -0.02
CA THR A 503 9.47 25.43 -0.77
C THR A 503 10.23 25.47 -2.11
N GLN A 504 11.36 24.78 -2.21
CA GLN A 504 12.10 24.67 -3.47
C GLN A 504 11.30 23.93 -4.55
N ASP A 505 10.45 22.97 -4.18
CA ASP A 505 9.67 22.14 -5.12
C ASP A 505 8.56 22.94 -5.80
N LEU A 506 8.26 24.15 -5.30
CA LEU A 506 7.39 25.12 -5.96
C LEU A 506 8.08 25.84 -7.13
N ASP A 507 9.39 25.72 -7.34
CA ASP A 507 10.13 26.44 -8.40
C ASP A 507 9.89 27.96 -8.41
N GLY A 508 9.67 28.55 -7.23
CA GLY A 508 9.37 29.98 -7.07
C GLY A 508 7.92 30.38 -7.43
N GLN A 509 7.07 29.43 -7.83
CA GLN A 509 5.66 29.62 -8.13
C GLN A 509 4.81 29.74 -6.86
N GLN A 510 3.61 30.32 -6.99
CA GLN A 510 2.66 30.34 -5.88
C GLN A 510 2.03 28.96 -5.71
N PRO A 511 1.81 28.49 -4.47
CA PRO A 511 1.06 27.27 -4.25
C PRO A 511 -0.43 27.48 -4.53
N GLU A 512 -1.06 26.48 -5.12
CA GLU A 512 -2.50 26.37 -5.32
C GLU A 512 -2.94 24.96 -4.93
N VAL A 513 -4.20 24.79 -4.50
CA VAL A 513 -4.76 23.44 -4.28
C VAL A 513 -5.93 23.26 -5.21
N THR A 514 -5.93 22.20 -6.00
CA THR A 514 -7.12 21.74 -6.73
C THR A 514 -7.77 20.58 -5.98
N ILE A 515 -9.09 20.49 -6.09
CA ILE A 515 -9.87 19.43 -5.46
C ILE A 515 -10.76 18.79 -6.52
N ASP A 516 -10.71 17.46 -6.56
CA ASP A 516 -11.58 16.59 -7.33
C ASP A 516 -12.01 15.39 -6.46
N GLY A 517 -12.65 14.40 -7.05
CA GLY A 517 -13.09 13.20 -6.35
C GLY A 517 -14.15 12.44 -7.15
N TRP A 518 -14.76 11.43 -6.54
CA TRP A 518 -15.68 10.53 -7.25
C TRP A 518 -16.88 11.26 -7.85
N ASN A 519 -17.49 12.16 -7.09
CA ASN A 519 -18.67 12.96 -7.47
C ASN A 519 -18.48 14.44 -7.10
N ILE A 520 -17.25 14.94 -7.16
CA ILE A 520 -16.93 16.33 -6.77
C ILE A 520 -16.87 17.20 -8.03
N LEU A 521 -17.73 18.22 -8.09
CA LEU A 521 -17.62 19.24 -9.12
C LEU A 521 -16.39 20.09 -8.83
N SER A 522 -15.42 20.03 -9.74
CA SER A 522 -14.17 20.78 -9.60
C SER A 522 -14.45 22.25 -9.34
N SER A 523 -13.92 22.75 -8.23
CA SER A 523 -13.90 24.17 -7.88
C SER A 523 -12.47 24.67 -8.02
N HIS A 524 -12.22 25.52 -9.00
CA HIS A 524 -10.94 26.23 -9.14
C HIS A 524 -10.78 27.24 -8.00
#